data_AF-A9KQ10-F1
#
_entry.id   AF-A9KQ10-F1
#
_cell.length_a   1.000
_cell.length_b   1.000
_cell.length_c   1.000
_cell.angle_alpha   90.00
_cell.angle_beta   90.00
_cell.angle_gamma   90.00
#
_symmetry.space_group_name_H-M   'P 1'
#
loop_
_entity.id
_entity.type
_entity.pdbx_description
1 polymer ?
#
loop_
_entity_poly.entity_id
_entity_poly.type
_entity_poly.pdbx_seq_one_letter_code
_entity_poly.pdbx_strand_id
1 'polypeptide(L)'
;MQWLLDLIAKHTKEGVLDTEALTKELNTEFPKHAVPKTEFNTVNEQLKTANNTITDLKKSNGDNETLQTTIKTHETTIATLKAESEKVKKEYALKDKLKDLGVTDADYLIYKHGGIDKFNYDKDGNLIGLEDSIKPYKESLPHIFKNAKSGTDYNPAGGGSYTGKNPFAKDSFNLTEQGKLLKENPAQAKELASAAGITI
;
A
#
# COMPACT_ATOMS: atom_id res chain seq x y z
N MET A 1 -15.23 34.21 -64.34
CA MET A 1 -16.14 35.15 -65.03
C MET A 1 -16.26 34.88 -66.53
N GLN A 2 -15.30 34.19 -67.18
CA GLN A 2 -15.36 33.90 -68.62
C GLN A 2 -16.67 33.23 -69.05
N TRP A 3 -17.16 32.24 -68.28
CA TRP A 3 -18.43 31.56 -68.56
C TRP A 3 -19.64 32.52 -68.64
N LEU A 4 -19.65 33.59 -67.83
CA LEU A 4 -20.72 34.59 -67.83
C LEU A 4 -20.61 35.50 -69.06
N LEU A 5 -19.40 35.87 -69.45
CA LEU A 5 -19.14 36.64 -70.67
C LEU A 5 -19.55 35.85 -71.92
N ASP A 6 -19.22 34.56 -71.96
CA ASP A 6 -19.59 33.66 -73.07
C ASP A 6 -21.12 33.50 -73.16
N LEU A 7 -21.81 33.43 -72.02
CA LEU A 7 -23.27 33.36 -71.96
C LEU A 7 -23.94 34.66 -72.45
N ILE A 8 -23.41 35.83 -72.06
CA ILE A 8 -23.88 37.14 -72.54
C ILE A 8 -23.67 37.27 -74.05
N ALA A 9 -22.50 36.85 -74.55
CA ALA A 9 -22.18 36.87 -75.98
C ALA A 9 -23.13 35.97 -76.79
N LYS A 10 -23.47 34.77 -76.27
CA LYS A 10 -24.39 33.81 -76.91
C LYS A 10 -25.80 34.38 -77.13
N HIS A 11 -26.30 35.22 -76.23
CA HIS A 11 -27.65 35.81 -76.28
C HIS A 11 -27.69 37.24 -76.85
N THR A 12 -26.57 37.75 -77.37
CA THR A 12 -26.51 39.05 -78.04
C THR A 12 -26.53 38.86 -79.56
N LYS A 13 -27.54 39.39 -80.26
CA LYS A 13 -27.64 39.36 -81.73
C LYS A 13 -27.77 40.77 -82.28
N GLU A 14 -26.94 41.12 -83.26
CA GLU A 14 -26.91 42.46 -83.88
C GLU A 14 -26.80 43.62 -82.86
N GLY A 15 -26.13 43.37 -81.72
CA GLY A 15 -25.97 44.34 -80.63
C GLY A 15 -27.17 44.45 -79.67
N VAL A 16 -28.24 43.68 -79.89
CA VAL A 16 -29.41 43.61 -79.01
C VAL A 16 -29.33 42.34 -78.15
N LEU A 17 -29.42 42.51 -76.83
CA LEU A 17 -29.40 41.41 -75.88
C LEU A 17 -30.81 40.87 -75.64
N ASP A 18 -31.00 39.56 -75.82
CA ASP A 18 -32.21 38.85 -75.41
C ASP A 18 -32.15 38.59 -73.90
N THR A 19 -32.78 39.49 -73.14
CA THR A 19 -32.75 39.44 -71.67
C THR A 19 -33.49 38.25 -71.11
N GLU A 20 -34.57 37.80 -71.76
CA GLU A 20 -35.41 36.72 -71.28
C GLU A 20 -34.73 35.35 -71.47
N ALA A 21 -34.13 35.12 -72.65
CA ALA A 21 -33.32 33.94 -72.92
C ALA A 21 -32.07 33.89 -72.04
N LEU A 22 -31.39 35.03 -71.85
CA LEU A 22 -30.23 35.13 -70.96
C LEU A 22 -30.61 34.80 -69.52
N THR A 23 -31.68 35.38 -68.96
CA THR A 23 -32.09 35.12 -67.57
C THR A 23 -32.42 33.65 -67.34
N LYS A 24 -33.07 32.98 -68.29
CA LYS A 24 -33.40 31.55 -68.18
C LYS A 24 -32.15 30.67 -68.13
N GLU A 25 -31.18 30.91 -69.02
CA GLU A 25 -29.96 30.11 -69.08
C GLU A 25 -28.99 30.48 -67.94
N LEU A 26 -28.96 31.75 -67.52
CA LEU A 26 -28.21 32.22 -66.35
C LEU A 26 -28.68 31.52 -65.08
N ASN A 27 -29.99 31.40 -64.86
CA ASN A 27 -30.53 30.67 -63.69
C ASN A 27 -30.14 29.18 -63.70
N THR A 28 -29.87 28.60 -64.87
CA THR A 28 -29.47 27.20 -65.01
C THR A 28 -27.96 27.01 -64.78
N GLU A 29 -27.13 27.95 -65.26
CA GLU A 29 -25.68 27.87 -65.17
C GLU A 29 -25.13 28.45 -63.86
N PHE A 30 -25.78 29.45 -63.28
CA PHE A 30 -25.29 30.14 -62.07
C PHE A 30 -25.02 29.19 -60.90
N PRO A 31 -25.92 28.23 -60.54
CA PRO A 31 -25.64 27.29 -59.46
C PRO A 31 -24.48 26.32 -59.73
N LYS A 32 -24.06 26.15 -60.99
CA LYS A 32 -22.93 25.27 -61.36
C LYS A 32 -21.58 25.94 -61.15
N HIS A 33 -21.55 27.27 -61.21
CA HIS A 33 -20.31 28.06 -61.18
C HIS A 33 -20.20 28.99 -59.96
N ALA A 34 -21.28 29.15 -59.20
CA ALA A 34 -21.34 30.04 -58.04
C ALA A 34 -22.21 29.46 -56.92
N VAL A 35 -21.80 29.73 -55.68
CA VAL A 35 -22.58 29.42 -54.48
C VAL A 35 -23.25 30.72 -54.00
N PRO A 36 -24.56 30.70 -53.68
CA PRO A 36 -25.23 31.85 -53.09
C PRO A 36 -24.52 32.30 -51.81
N LYS A 37 -24.38 33.63 -51.65
CA LYS A 37 -23.71 34.20 -50.46
C LYS A 37 -24.35 33.75 -49.15
N THR A 38 -25.67 33.54 -49.15
CA THR A 38 -26.43 33.02 -48.01
C THR A 38 -25.99 31.61 -47.66
N GLU A 39 -25.93 30.69 -48.62
CA GLU A 39 -25.48 29.32 -48.41
C GLU A 39 -24.02 29.27 -47.96
N PHE A 40 -23.14 30.05 -48.59
CA PHE A 40 -21.74 30.16 -48.17
C PHE A 40 -21.62 30.64 -46.71
N ASN A 41 -22.36 31.70 -46.35
CA ASN A 41 -22.34 32.23 -44.99
C ASN A 41 -22.85 31.21 -43.97
N THR A 42 -23.96 30.52 -44.27
CA THR A 42 -24.51 29.46 -43.42
C THR A 42 -23.51 28.32 -43.22
N VAL A 43 -22.91 27.81 -44.30
CA VAL A 43 -21.91 26.74 -44.21
C VAL A 43 -20.67 27.20 -43.43
N ASN A 44 -20.23 28.44 -43.63
CA ASN A 44 -19.08 28.99 -42.90
C ASN A 44 -19.36 29.17 -41.40
N GLU A 45 -20.57 29.57 -41.02
CA GLU A 45 -21.00 29.62 -39.61
C GLU A 45 -21.07 28.22 -39.00
N GLN A 46 -21.66 27.26 -39.71
CA GLN A 46 -21.68 25.85 -39.28
C GLN A 46 -20.27 25.29 -39.11
N LEU A 47 -19.35 25.59 -40.02
CA LEU A 47 -17.95 25.17 -39.96
C LEU A 47 -17.24 25.76 -38.74
N LYS A 48 -17.48 27.05 -38.43
CA LYS A 48 -16.94 27.68 -37.21
C LYS A 48 -17.47 27.01 -35.95
N THR A 49 -18.78 26.77 -35.87
CA THR A 49 -19.39 26.08 -34.73
C THR A 49 -18.84 24.68 -34.57
N ALA A 50 -18.76 23.89 -35.65
CA ALA A 50 -18.20 22.55 -35.63
C ALA A 50 -16.74 22.54 -35.17
N ASN A 51 -15.91 23.46 -35.65
CA ASN A 51 -14.51 23.59 -35.23
C ASN A 51 -14.36 23.97 -33.75
N ASN A 52 -15.23 24.85 -33.24
CA ASN A 52 -15.27 25.17 -31.82
C ASN A 52 -15.65 23.94 -30.98
N THR A 53 -16.71 23.22 -31.36
CA THR A 53 -17.13 21.98 -30.67
C THR A 53 -16.02 20.92 -30.69
N ILE A 54 -15.33 20.72 -31.82
CA ILE A 54 -14.19 19.79 -31.91
C ILE A 54 -13.06 20.20 -30.96
N THR A 55 -12.79 21.50 -30.86
CA THR A 55 -11.75 22.03 -29.97
C THR A 55 -12.11 21.78 -28.50
N ASP A 56 -13.36 22.00 -28.12
CA ASP A 56 -13.82 21.79 -26.75
C ASP A 56 -13.83 20.30 -26.39
N LEU A 57 -14.30 19.42 -27.30
CA LEU A 57 -14.24 17.97 -27.11
C LEU A 57 -12.79 17.47 -26.95
N LYS A 58 -11.83 18.01 -27.72
CA LYS A 58 -10.41 17.67 -27.58
C LYS A 58 -9.84 18.08 -26.22
N LYS A 59 -10.21 19.26 -25.69
CA LYS A 59 -9.79 19.70 -24.36
C LYS A 59 -10.32 18.76 -23.26
N SER A 60 -11.61 18.41 -23.31
CA SER A 60 -12.22 17.49 -22.35
C SER A 60 -11.63 16.07 -22.43
N ASN A 61 -11.04 15.68 -23.56
CA ASN A 61 -10.42 14.36 -23.71
C ASN A 61 -8.96 14.31 -23.21
N GLY A 62 -8.30 15.45 -22.98
CA GLY A 62 -6.95 15.51 -22.41
C GLY A 62 -6.87 14.96 -20.98
N ASP A 63 -7.97 15.04 -20.24
CA ASP A 63 -8.09 14.46 -18.89
C ASP A 63 -7.98 12.92 -18.92
N ASN A 64 -8.24 12.28 -20.05
CA ASN A 64 -8.21 10.82 -20.16
C ASN A 64 -6.79 10.25 -20.03
N GLU A 65 -5.76 10.90 -20.60
CA GLU A 65 -4.36 10.45 -20.45
C GLU A 65 -3.87 10.59 -19.01
N THR A 66 -4.22 11.70 -18.35
CA THR A 66 -3.91 11.92 -16.93
C THR A 66 -4.61 10.87 -16.07
N LEU A 67 -5.91 10.65 -16.27
CA LEU A 67 -6.68 9.64 -15.54
C LEU A 67 -6.12 8.23 -15.74
N GLN A 68 -5.77 7.85 -16.98
CA GLN A 68 -5.15 6.55 -17.26
C GLN A 68 -3.80 6.37 -16.55
N THR A 69 -2.99 7.43 -16.49
CA THR A 69 -1.70 7.41 -15.80
C THR A 69 -1.88 7.27 -14.29
N THR A 70 -2.84 7.99 -13.70
CA THR A 70 -3.19 7.87 -12.28
C THR A 70 -3.70 6.46 -11.95
N ILE A 71 -4.57 5.89 -12.79
CA ILE A 71 -5.08 4.52 -12.62
C ILE A 71 -3.92 3.52 -12.58
N LYS A 72 -3.01 3.56 -13.54
CA LYS A 72 -1.83 2.65 -13.57
C LYS A 72 -0.94 2.80 -12.34
N THR A 73 -0.74 4.04 -11.89
CA THR A 73 0.03 4.33 -10.67
C THR A 73 -0.66 3.72 -9.45
N HIS A 74 -1.96 3.89 -9.31
CA HIS A 74 -2.73 3.31 -8.21
C HIS A 74 -2.75 1.78 -8.25
N GLU A 75 -2.94 1.16 -9.42
CA GLU A 75 -2.89 -0.30 -9.59
C GLU A 75 -1.53 -0.87 -9.15
N THR A 76 -0.44 -0.23 -9.58
CA THR A 76 0.92 -0.62 -9.18
C THR A 76 1.11 -0.47 -7.67
N THR A 77 0.61 0.63 -7.09
CA THR A 77 0.71 0.89 -5.64
C THR A 77 -0.07 -0.13 -4.83
N ILE A 78 -1.30 -0.47 -5.26
CA ILE A 78 -2.15 -1.48 -4.63
C ILE A 78 -1.48 -2.85 -4.68
N ALA A 79 -0.89 -3.23 -5.81
CA ALA A 79 -0.18 -4.51 -5.95
C ALA A 79 1.00 -4.61 -4.98
N THR A 80 1.82 -3.54 -4.88
CA THR A 80 2.94 -3.46 -3.95
C THR A 80 2.47 -3.54 -2.50
N LEU A 81 1.49 -2.72 -2.10
CA LEU A 81 0.97 -2.70 -0.73
C LEU A 81 0.35 -4.05 -0.33
N LYS A 82 -0.30 -4.75 -1.27
CA LYS A 82 -0.85 -6.09 -1.01
C LYS A 82 0.26 -7.10 -0.75
N ALA A 83 1.31 -7.12 -1.58
CA ALA A 83 2.45 -8.00 -1.40
C ALA A 83 3.20 -7.72 -0.09
N GLU A 84 3.41 -6.44 0.26
CA GLU A 84 4.01 -6.04 1.53
C GLU A 84 3.16 -6.45 2.72
N SER A 85 1.83 -6.25 2.65
CA SER A 85 0.90 -6.66 3.71
C SER A 85 0.92 -8.17 3.94
N GLU A 86 0.95 -8.96 2.86
CA GLU A 86 1.06 -10.42 2.94
C GLU A 86 2.39 -10.85 3.59
N LYS A 87 3.50 -10.21 3.22
CA LYS A 87 4.81 -10.45 3.82
C LYS A 87 4.82 -10.11 5.32
N VAL A 88 4.30 -8.94 5.69
CA VAL A 88 4.23 -8.50 7.10
C VAL A 88 3.35 -9.45 7.92
N LYS A 89 2.21 -9.90 7.38
CA LYS A 89 1.35 -10.89 8.06
C LYS A 89 2.08 -12.22 8.29
N LYS A 90 2.79 -12.73 7.28
CA LYS A 90 3.61 -13.95 7.40
C LYS A 90 4.71 -13.79 8.43
N GLU A 91 5.42 -12.65 8.40
CA GLU A 91 6.48 -12.33 9.36
C GLU A 91 5.96 -12.31 10.78
N TYR A 92 4.84 -11.61 11.02
CA TYR A 92 4.23 -11.51 12.33
C TYR A 92 3.78 -12.87 12.85
N ALA A 93 3.06 -13.66 12.03
CA ALA A 93 2.60 -15.00 12.40
C ALA A 93 3.76 -15.94 12.74
N LEU A 94 4.87 -15.85 12.00
CA LEU A 94 6.08 -16.63 12.28
C LEU A 94 6.73 -16.21 13.60
N LYS A 95 6.93 -14.90 13.81
CA LYS A 95 7.54 -14.38 15.06
C LYS A 95 6.71 -14.73 16.29
N ASP A 96 5.39 -14.65 16.18
CA ASP A 96 4.47 -14.99 17.26
C ASP A 96 4.58 -16.47 17.65
N LYS A 97 4.51 -17.38 16.67
CA LYS A 97 4.70 -18.82 16.91
C LYS A 97 6.09 -19.16 17.44
N LEU A 98 7.14 -18.52 16.94
CA LEU A 98 8.51 -18.69 17.46
C LEU A 98 8.59 -18.30 18.94
N LYS A 99 7.94 -17.20 19.33
CA LYS A 99 7.88 -16.73 20.71
C LYS A 99 7.13 -17.71 21.63
N ASP A 100 6.05 -18.31 21.15
CA ASP A 100 5.31 -19.36 21.87
C ASP A 100 6.17 -20.62 22.09
N LEU A 101 7.03 -20.95 21.12
CA LEU A 101 8.03 -22.02 21.24
C LEU A 101 9.25 -21.64 22.09
N GLY A 102 9.21 -20.46 22.72
CA GLY A 102 10.21 -19.98 23.66
C GLY A 102 11.39 -19.28 23.01
N VAL A 103 11.33 -18.91 21.73
CA VAL A 103 12.40 -18.11 21.11
C VAL A 103 12.34 -16.68 21.65
N THR A 104 13.46 -16.20 22.20
CA THR A 104 13.60 -14.83 22.75
C THR A 104 14.07 -13.83 21.70
N ASP A 105 14.79 -14.29 20.68
CA ASP A 105 15.24 -13.48 19.55
C ASP A 105 14.82 -14.15 18.22
N ALA A 106 13.58 -13.87 17.81
CA ALA A 106 13.00 -14.43 16.60
C ALA A 106 13.67 -13.89 15.33
N ASP A 107 14.07 -12.62 15.32
CA ASP A 107 14.73 -11.98 14.18
C ASP A 107 16.07 -12.65 13.85
N TYR A 108 16.87 -12.91 14.89
CA TYR A 108 18.13 -13.61 14.72
C TYR A 108 17.94 -15.06 14.25
N LEU A 109 16.96 -15.78 14.78
CA LEU A 109 16.65 -17.13 14.32
C LEU A 109 16.24 -17.13 12.85
N ILE A 110 15.33 -16.24 12.45
CA ILE A 110 14.86 -16.11 11.06
C ILE A 110 16.04 -15.80 10.14
N TYR A 111 16.92 -14.87 10.54
CA TYR A 111 18.14 -14.56 9.78
C TYR A 111 19.04 -15.80 9.62
N LYS A 112 19.28 -16.55 10.70
CA LYS A 112 20.11 -17.77 10.67
C LYS A 112 19.47 -18.92 9.90
N HIS A 113 18.15 -18.94 9.80
CA HIS A 113 17.39 -19.87 8.98
C HIS A 113 17.35 -19.48 7.49
N GLY A 114 17.85 -18.29 7.14
CA GLY A 114 17.90 -17.80 5.76
C GLY A 114 16.67 -17.03 5.32
N GLY A 115 15.87 -16.52 6.26
CA GLY A 115 14.71 -15.68 6.01
C GLY A 115 13.36 -16.39 6.20
N ILE A 116 12.29 -15.60 6.15
CA ILE A 116 10.91 -16.04 6.40
C ILE A 116 10.46 -17.11 5.40
N ASP A 117 10.89 -16.98 4.14
CA ASP A 117 10.50 -17.88 3.05
C ASP A 117 11.18 -19.26 3.09
N LYS A 118 12.14 -19.47 4.00
CA LYS A 118 12.84 -20.76 4.19
C LYS A 118 12.15 -21.69 5.17
N PHE A 119 11.17 -21.19 5.91
CA PHE A 119 10.30 -22.01 6.74
C PHE A 119 9.27 -22.75 5.89
N ASN A 120 8.65 -23.79 6.47
CA ASN A 120 7.67 -24.62 5.77
C ASN A 120 6.26 -24.03 5.92
N TYR A 121 5.56 -23.93 4.80
CA TYR A 121 4.19 -23.44 4.73
C TYR A 121 3.31 -24.44 3.98
N ASP A 122 2.03 -24.54 4.38
CA ASP A 122 1.04 -25.29 3.62
C ASP A 122 0.57 -24.50 2.37
N LYS A 123 -0.39 -25.09 1.64
CA LYS A 123 -0.97 -24.49 0.43
C LYS A 123 -1.76 -23.20 0.72
N ASP A 124 -2.21 -23.03 1.95
CA ASP A 124 -2.98 -21.88 2.41
C ASP A 124 -2.05 -20.80 3.02
N GLY A 125 -0.74 -21.05 3.06
CA GLY A 125 0.27 -20.14 3.58
C GLY A 125 0.42 -20.17 5.10
N ASN A 126 -0.16 -21.16 5.79
CA ASN A 126 0.02 -21.34 7.23
C ASN A 126 1.34 -22.04 7.51
N LEU A 127 2.00 -21.60 8.58
CA LEU A 127 3.26 -22.19 9.03
C LEU A 127 3.05 -23.61 9.58
N ILE A 128 3.82 -24.56 9.05
CA ILE A 128 3.79 -25.98 9.42
C ILE A 128 5.19 -26.47 9.80
N GLY A 129 5.28 -27.46 10.69
CA GLY A 129 6.55 -28.09 11.06
C GLY A 129 7.58 -27.16 11.71
N LEU A 130 7.13 -26.04 12.30
CA LEU A 130 8.03 -25.03 12.89
C LEU A 130 8.89 -25.63 14.00
N GLU A 131 8.29 -26.46 14.87
CA GLU A 131 8.94 -27.12 15.99
C GLU A 131 10.12 -27.98 15.52
N ASP A 132 9.93 -28.72 14.43
CA ASP A 132 10.97 -29.54 13.83
C ASP A 132 12.06 -28.68 13.18
N SER A 133 11.67 -27.64 12.46
CA SER A 133 12.59 -26.68 11.85
C SER A 133 13.50 -26.00 12.88
N ILE A 134 13.02 -25.78 14.11
CA ILE A 134 13.80 -25.08 15.14
C ILE A 134 14.57 -25.97 16.12
N LYS A 135 14.35 -27.28 16.12
CA LYS A 135 15.07 -28.23 16.99
C LYS A 135 16.60 -28.08 16.91
N PRO A 136 17.25 -28.02 15.72
CA PRO A 136 18.70 -27.88 15.63
C PRO A 136 19.23 -26.57 16.23
N TYR A 137 18.40 -25.51 16.27
CA TYR A 137 18.79 -24.23 16.86
C TYR A 137 18.74 -24.24 18.38
N LYS A 138 17.96 -25.14 19.01
CA LYS A 138 18.00 -25.30 20.47
C LYS A 138 19.37 -25.75 20.97
N GLU A 139 20.06 -26.55 20.16
CA GLU A 139 21.42 -27.04 20.47
C GLU A 139 22.50 -26.05 20.03
N SER A 140 22.38 -25.48 18.82
CA SER A 140 23.41 -24.59 18.26
C SER A 140 23.31 -23.14 18.72
N LEU A 141 22.12 -22.67 19.10
CA LEU A 141 21.84 -21.30 19.56
C LEU A 141 21.01 -21.31 20.87
N PRO A 142 21.47 -21.95 21.94
CA PRO A 142 20.66 -22.11 23.17
C PRO A 142 20.30 -20.77 23.83
N HIS A 143 21.11 -19.73 23.65
CA HIS A 143 20.92 -18.40 24.24
C HIS A 143 19.69 -17.64 23.71
N ILE A 144 19.19 -17.99 22.53
CA ILE A 144 17.96 -17.38 21.96
C ILE A 144 16.69 -18.16 22.31
N PHE A 145 16.79 -19.18 23.17
CA PHE A 145 15.64 -19.90 23.69
C PHE A 145 15.48 -19.60 25.17
N LYS A 146 14.23 -19.48 25.61
CA LYS A 146 13.89 -19.40 27.03
C LYS A 146 14.35 -20.71 27.67
N ASN A 147 15.27 -20.61 28.62
CA ASN A 147 15.60 -21.72 29.49
C ASN A 147 14.34 -22.09 30.27
N ALA A 148 13.98 -23.38 30.30
CA ALA A 148 12.85 -23.90 31.08
C ALA A 148 13.01 -23.73 32.62
N LYS A 149 14.04 -22.99 33.06
CA LYS A 149 14.27 -22.59 34.44
C LYS A 149 14.59 -21.10 34.48
N SER A 150 13.55 -20.29 34.60
CA SER A 150 13.63 -18.98 35.23
C SER A 150 12.36 -18.70 36.03
N GLY A 151 11.94 -19.68 36.83
CA GLY A 151 11.78 -19.36 38.24
C GLY A 151 13.18 -18.97 38.72
N THR A 152 13.30 -17.85 39.43
CA THR A 152 14.55 -17.29 39.92
C THR A 152 15.26 -18.28 40.85
N ASP A 153 15.96 -19.27 40.31
CA ASP A 153 16.93 -20.08 41.05
C ASP A 153 18.22 -19.25 41.15
N TYR A 154 18.12 -18.16 41.91
CA TYR A 154 19.25 -17.66 42.65
C TYR A 154 19.58 -18.77 43.66
N ASN A 155 20.66 -19.51 43.41
CA ASN A 155 21.15 -20.52 44.36
C ASN A 155 22.30 -19.89 45.16
N PRO A 156 22.01 -19.27 46.32
CA PRO A 156 23.07 -18.73 47.14
C PRO A 156 23.93 -19.80 47.77
N ALA A 157 25.16 -19.43 48.08
CA ALA A 157 26.17 -20.26 48.73
C ALA A 157 25.82 -20.54 50.22
N GLY A 158 24.65 -21.14 50.47
CA GLY A 158 24.14 -21.46 51.81
C GLY A 158 22.66 -21.84 51.87
N GLY A 159 22.03 -22.29 50.78
CA GLY A 159 20.58 -22.52 50.68
C GLY A 159 20.01 -23.63 51.59
N GLY A 160 19.78 -23.30 52.86
CA GLY A 160 18.74 -23.92 53.68
C GLY A 160 17.56 -22.95 53.78
N SER A 161 16.32 -23.46 53.72
CA SER A 161 15.16 -22.65 54.08
C SER A 161 15.33 -22.11 55.50
N TYR A 162 15.21 -20.79 55.69
CA TYR A 162 15.10 -20.18 57.01
C TYR A 162 14.01 -20.88 57.85
N THR A 163 14.41 -21.60 58.91
CA THR A 163 13.51 -22.31 59.83
C THR A 163 13.19 -21.50 61.09
N GLY A 164 13.63 -20.24 61.16
CA GLY A 164 13.42 -19.35 62.30
C GLY A 164 12.08 -18.57 62.23
N LYS A 165 11.81 -17.76 63.25
CA LYS A 165 10.67 -16.82 63.24
C LYS A 165 10.96 -15.67 62.28
N ASN A 166 9.99 -15.27 61.46
CA ASN A 166 10.17 -14.24 60.43
C ASN A 166 10.83 -12.96 60.99
N PRO A 167 12.06 -12.62 60.60
CA PRO A 167 12.77 -11.50 61.21
C PRO A 167 12.24 -10.13 60.78
N PHE A 168 11.30 -10.07 59.83
CA PHE A 168 10.62 -8.83 59.40
C PHE A 168 9.29 -8.59 60.14
N ALA A 169 8.73 -9.61 60.81
CA ALA A 169 7.48 -9.48 61.54
C ALA A 169 7.63 -8.63 62.82
N LYS A 170 6.56 -7.94 63.22
CA LYS A 170 6.58 -6.98 64.34
C LYS A 170 6.98 -7.61 65.68
N ASP A 171 6.66 -8.88 65.89
CA ASP A 171 6.89 -9.66 67.10
C ASP A 171 8.24 -10.42 67.10
N SER A 172 8.92 -10.50 65.96
CA SER A 172 10.22 -11.16 65.81
C SER A 172 11.26 -10.33 65.05
N PHE A 173 11.11 -9.02 65.06
CA PHE A 173 11.95 -8.09 64.31
C PHE A 173 13.44 -8.21 64.69
N ASN A 174 14.31 -8.53 63.72
CA ASN A 174 15.76 -8.65 63.94
C ASN A 174 16.57 -8.17 62.72
N LEU A 175 17.19 -6.99 62.83
CA LEU A 175 17.97 -6.37 61.75
C LEU A 175 19.21 -7.16 61.32
N THR A 176 19.84 -7.87 62.25
CA THR A 176 21.04 -8.67 61.94
C THR A 176 20.68 -9.87 61.08
N GLU A 177 19.58 -10.56 61.41
CA GLU A 177 19.05 -11.68 60.61
C GLU A 177 18.49 -11.19 59.27
N GLN A 178 17.83 -10.04 59.23
CA GLN A 178 17.39 -9.41 57.97
C GLN A 178 18.59 -9.11 57.06
N GLY A 179 19.67 -8.51 57.59
CA GLY A 179 20.88 -8.19 56.83
C GLY A 179 21.59 -9.44 56.32
N LYS A 180 21.63 -10.50 57.12
CA LYS A 180 22.15 -11.80 56.71
C LYS A 180 21.32 -12.42 55.60
N LEU A 181 19.99 -12.45 55.74
CA LEU A 181 19.06 -12.94 54.71
C LEU A 181 19.12 -12.11 53.42
N LEU A 182 19.25 -10.79 53.50
CA LEU A 182 19.38 -9.94 52.31
C LEU A 182 20.68 -10.22 51.54
N LYS A 183 21.76 -10.55 52.25
CA LYS A 183 23.06 -10.86 51.65
C LYS A 183 23.15 -12.29 51.14
N GLU A 184 22.57 -13.24 51.89
CA GLU A 184 22.65 -14.67 51.60
C GLU A 184 21.49 -15.14 50.74
N ASN A 185 20.24 -14.72 50.96
CA ASN A 185 19.08 -15.13 50.17
C ASN A 185 18.08 -13.97 49.95
N PRO A 186 18.39 -13.01 49.05
CA PRO A 186 17.60 -11.81 48.85
C PRO A 186 16.17 -12.08 48.37
N ALA A 187 15.93 -13.21 47.70
CA ALA A 187 14.59 -13.62 47.30
C ALA A 187 13.73 -14.02 48.52
N GLN A 188 14.29 -14.85 49.41
CA GLN A 188 13.61 -15.24 50.65
C GLN A 188 13.42 -14.05 51.61
N ALA A 189 14.39 -13.12 51.64
CA ALA A 189 14.25 -11.88 52.41
C ALA A 189 13.03 -11.05 51.96
N LYS A 190 12.84 -10.88 50.64
CA LYS A 190 11.70 -10.16 50.07
C LYS A 190 10.36 -10.84 50.36
N GLU A 191 10.31 -12.16 50.29
CA GLU A 191 9.11 -12.93 50.61
C GLU A 191 8.71 -12.76 52.09
N LEU A 192 9.68 -12.89 53.01
CA LEU A 192 9.46 -12.73 54.44
C LEU A 192 9.10 -11.28 54.83
N ALA A 193 9.71 -10.29 54.19
CA ALA A 193 9.35 -8.89 54.37
C ALA A 193 7.95 -8.60 53.86
N SER A 194 7.59 -9.11 52.68
CA SER A 194 6.24 -8.98 52.11
C SER A 194 5.19 -9.64 53.00
N ALA A 195 5.48 -10.82 53.56
CA ALA A 195 4.61 -11.48 54.54
C ALA A 195 4.44 -10.68 55.85
N ALA A 196 5.40 -9.80 56.17
CA ALA A 196 5.31 -8.85 57.29
C ALA A 196 4.71 -7.48 56.89
N GLY A 197 4.28 -7.30 55.63
CA GLY A 197 3.73 -6.05 55.13
C GLY A 197 4.77 -4.98 54.79
N ILE A 198 6.04 -5.36 54.64
CA ILE A 198 7.17 -4.47 54.37
C ILE A 198 7.66 -4.70 52.93
N THR A 199 7.91 -3.63 52.19
CA THR A 199 8.51 -3.70 50.84
C THR A 199 9.98 -3.29 50.92
N ILE A 200 10.87 -4.15 50.41
CA ILE A 200 12.34 -4.01 50.41
C ILE A 200 12.96 -4.44 49.09
#